data_AF-V4KBY9-F1
#
_entry.id   AF-V4KBY9-F1
#
_cell.length_a   1.000
_cell.length_b   1.000
_cell.length_c   1.000
_cell.angle_alpha   90.00
_cell.angle_beta   90.00
_cell.angle_gamma   90.00
#
_symmetry.space_group_name_H-M   'P 1'
#
loop_
_entity.id
_entity.type
_entity.pdbx_description
1 polymer ?
#
loop_
_entity_poly.entity_id
_entity_poly.type
_entity_poly.pdbx_seq_one_letter_code
_entity_poly.pdbx_strand_id
1 'polypeptide(L)'
;MWRYCFCLPLLLFDIGVAKASDSSASIFLPSQTGVDGSRSPVCSSPDPNLNYRPVIGILSHPGDGASGRLTNDTSSTYIAASYVKFAEAGGARVIPLIYNEPERLLFQKLELVNGVIFTGGWAKKYQYFDIVKKIFNVLFGFVLPGTFSVYNTIPIFFMLLHRKLWREMMLESIFQYMAFASDSSLCQLSLVRDILERFDAEDNASSLQFVENVNIQGTLFQRFPPELLKKLSTDCLVMQKHKYGITPANFRGNPALSSFFEIITTCVDENSKTYVSTVKAKRYPITGFQWHPEKNAFEWGSSQIPHSEDAIQVTQHAASYLVSEARKSKNRPESKKVLSNLIYNYKPTYCGYAGRGYDEVYLFTQPRARF
;
A
#
# COMPACT_ATOMS: atom_id res chain seq x y z
N MET A 1 -4.96 32.97 -81.29
CA MET A 1 -5.10 33.15 -79.82
C MET A 1 -5.68 31.88 -79.23
N TRP A 2 -4.88 31.14 -78.47
CA TRP A 2 -5.28 29.91 -77.79
C TRP A 2 -6.28 30.18 -76.66
N ARG A 3 -7.33 29.37 -76.55
CA ARG A 3 -8.06 29.15 -75.30
C ARG A 3 -8.40 27.67 -75.15
N TYR A 4 -7.68 27.01 -74.25
CA TYR A 4 -8.00 25.68 -73.75
C TYR A 4 -9.24 25.73 -72.86
N CYS A 5 -10.26 24.93 -73.17
CA CYS A 5 -11.32 24.57 -72.22
C CYS A 5 -10.92 23.27 -71.54
N PHE A 6 -10.53 23.33 -70.27
CA PHE A 6 -10.40 22.15 -69.41
C PHE A 6 -11.79 21.64 -69.05
N CYS A 7 -12.13 20.43 -69.51
CA CYS A 7 -13.25 19.66 -68.99
C CYS A 7 -12.71 18.75 -67.87
N LEU A 8 -13.15 18.97 -66.63
CA LEU A 8 -12.97 18.01 -65.53
C LEU A 8 -14.12 17.00 -65.54
N PRO A 9 -13.88 15.68 -65.46
CA PRO A 9 -14.94 14.72 -65.20
C PRO A 9 -15.21 14.67 -63.69
N LEU A 10 -16.46 14.97 -63.30
CA LEU A 10 -16.98 14.72 -61.96
C LEU A 10 -17.12 13.20 -61.77
N LEU A 11 -16.21 12.60 -61.02
CA LEU A 11 -16.36 11.25 -60.46
C LEU A 11 -17.38 11.32 -59.32
N LEU A 12 -18.60 10.86 -59.58
CA LEU A 12 -19.59 10.57 -58.54
C LEU A 12 -19.16 9.29 -57.82
N PHE A 13 -18.63 9.43 -56.61
CA PHE A 13 -18.53 8.33 -55.65
C PHE A 13 -19.89 8.15 -54.97
N ASP A 14 -20.52 6.99 -55.18
CA ASP A 14 -21.68 6.54 -54.40
C ASP A 14 -21.24 6.35 -52.95
N ILE A 15 -21.59 7.30 -52.08
CA ILE A 15 -21.51 7.12 -50.64
C ILE A 15 -22.75 6.32 -50.24
N GLY A 16 -22.61 4.99 -50.22
CA GLY A 16 -23.55 4.12 -49.55
C GLY A 16 -23.61 4.48 -48.07
N VAL A 17 -24.69 5.13 -47.65
CA VAL A 17 -24.99 5.37 -46.23
C VAL A 17 -25.23 4.00 -45.59
N ALA A 18 -24.22 3.48 -44.90
CA ALA A 18 -24.40 2.35 -44.00
C ALA A 18 -25.39 2.80 -42.91
N LYS A 19 -26.62 2.28 -43.00
CA LYS A 19 -27.65 2.48 -41.98
C LYS A 19 -27.16 1.76 -40.72
N ALA A 20 -26.64 2.53 -39.76
CA ALA A 20 -26.34 2.01 -38.44
C ALA A 20 -27.63 1.39 -37.88
N SER A 21 -27.62 0.08 -37.63
CA SER A 21 -28.66 -0.52 -36.82
C SER A 21 -28.47 0.02 -35.41
N ASP A 22 -29.34 0.95 -35.03
CA ASP A 22 -29.45 1.45 -33.67
C ASP A 22 -30.01 0.32 -32.79
N SER A 23 -29.16 -0.64 -32.43
CA SER A 23 -29.49 -1.59 -31.37
C SER A 23 -29.21 -0.88 -30.06
N SER A 24 -30.18 -0.10 -29.59
CA SER A 24 -30.19 0.34 -28.20
C SER A 24 -30.22 -0.93 -27.35
N ALA A 25 -29.07 -1.37 -26.85
CA ALA A 25 -29.04 -2.39 -25.82
C ALA A 25 -29.73 -1.77 -24.60
N SER A 26 -31.02 -2.02 -24.44
CA SER A 26 -31.80 -1.59 -23.29
C SER A 26 -31.15 -2.22 -22.06
N ILE A 27 -30.39 -1.40 -21.30
CA ILE A 27 -29.87 -1.76 -19.99
C ILE A 27 -31.08 -1.82 -19.07
N PHE A 28 -31.62 -3.02 -18.89
CA PHE A 28 -32.67 -3.24 -17.91
C PHE A 28 -32.06 -3.13 -16.51
N LEU A 29 -32.61 -2.24 -15.69
CA LEU A 29 -32.31 -2.24 -14.26
C LEU A 29 -32.75 -3.59 -13.66
N PRO A 30 -32.14 -4.07 -12.56
CA PRO A 30 -32.57 -5.31 -11.90
C PRO A 30 -34.06 -5.33 -11.53
N SER A 31 -34.68 -4.15 -11.34
CA SER A 31 -36.11 -3.98 -11.11
C SER A 31 -37.00 -4.15 -12.36
N GLN A 32 -36.41 -4.16 -13.55
CA GLN A 32 -37.11 -4.19 -14.85
C GLN A 32 -37.03 -5.55 -15.54
N THR A 33 -36.26 -6.50 -15.01
CA THR A 33 -36.08 -7.83 -15.62
C THR A 33 -37.19 -8.84 -15.27
N GLY A 34 -38.19 -8.46 -14.46
CA GLY A 34 -39.35 -9.31 -14.17
C GLY A 34 -39.03 -10.63 -13.45
N VAL A 35 -37.80 -10.81 -12.96
CA VAL A 35 -37.39 -11.93 -12.13
C VAL A 35 -37.64 -11.52 -10.67
N ASP A 36 -38.56 -12.23 -10.01
CA ASP A 36 -38.97 -12.13 -8.60
C ASP A 36 -40.09 -11.15 -8.22
N GLY A 37 -41.30 -11.46 -8.67
CA GLY A 37 -42.56 -10.91 -8.13
C GLY A 37 -43.05 -11.52 -6.79
N SER A 38 -42.21 -12.12 -5.94
CA SER A 38 -42.68 -12.61 -4.62
C SER A 38 -41.67 -12.64 -3.46
N ARG A 39 -40.43 -12.16 -3.64
CA ARG A 39 -39.51 -11.97 -2.51
C ARG A 39 -39.31 -10.48 -2.29
N SER A 40 -39.76 -9.98 -1.13
CA SER A 40 -39.22 -8.74 -0.60
C SER A 40 -37.70 -8.82 -0.69
N PRO A 41 -36.99 -7.78 -1.18
CA PRO A 41 -35.54 -7.81 -1.27
C PRO A 41 -34.96 -7.87 0.14
N VAL A 42 -34.71 -9.08 0.63
CA VAL A 42 -34.07 -9.32 1.92
C VAL A 42 -32.58 -9.19 1.68
N CYS A 43 -31.95 -8.21 2.33
CA CYS A 43 -30.49 -8.07 2.31
C CYS A 43 -29.84 -9.36 2.81
N SER A 44 -28.95 -9.94 2.01
CA SER A 44 -28.15 -11.09 2.42
C SER A 44 -27.35 -10.75 3.68
N SER A 45 -27.35 -11.65 4.67
CA SER A 45 -26.52 -11.47 5.87
C SER A 45 -25.03 -11.45 5.48
N PRO A 46 -24.22 -10.58 6.10
CA PRO A 46 -22.77 -10.58 5.88
C PRO A 46 -22.12 -11.93 6.24
N ASP A 47 -21.00 -12.27 5.60
CA ASP A 47 -20.25 -13.52 5.86
C ASP A 47 -19.82 -13.60 7.34
N PRO A 48 -20.32 -14.57 8.11
CA PRO A 48 -20.04 -14.66 9.54
C PRO A 48 -18.56 -14.92 9.87
N ASN A 49 -17.76 -15.36 8.90
CA ASN A 49 -16.34 -15.62 9.11
C ASN A 49 -15.48 -14.34 9.08
N LEU A 50 -16.03 -13.22 8.60
CA LEU A 50 -15.31 -11.96 8.45
C LEU A 50 -15.51 -11.00 9.63
N ASN A 51 -14.47 -10.23 9.95
CA ASN A 51 -14.55 -9.11 10.87
C ASN A 51 -14.98 -7.84 10.13
N TYR A 52 -16.22 -7.39 10.32
CA TYR A 52 -16.73 -6.15 9.72
C TYR A 52 -16.37 -4.87 10.49
N ARG A 53 -15.64 -4.98 11.61
CA ARG A 53 -15.15 -3.83 12.38
C ARG A 53 -13.63 -3.89 12.59
N PRO A 54 -12.84 -4.14 11.53
CA PRO A 54 -11.40 -4.38 11.67
C PRO A 54 -10.69 -3.12 12.18
N VAL A 55 -9.61 -3.35 12.91
CA VAL A 55 -8.74 -2.30 13.44
C VAL A 55 -7.35 -2.46 12.80
N ILE A 56 -6.76 -1.39 12.28
CA ILE A 56 -5.42 -1.42 11.72
C ILE A 56 -4.47 -0.66 12.64
N GLY A 57 -3.36 -1.31 12.99
CA GLY A 57 -2.23 -0.66 13.65
C GLY A 57 -1.39 0.08 12.63
N ILE A 58 -1.10 1.36 12.87
CA ILE A 58 -0.18 2.15 12.03
C ILE A 58 1.02 2.52 12.87
N LEU A 59 2.22 2.10 12.46
CA LEU A 59 3.44 2.44 13.17
C LEU A 59 3.83 3.90 12.94
N SER A 60 4.05 4.64 14.03
CA SER A 60 4.58 6.00 13.98
C SER A 60 6.03 6.03 13.51
N HIS A 61 6.42 7.13 12.90
CA HIS A 61 7.76 7.35 12.40
C HIS A 61 8.53 8.40 13.25
N PRO A 62 9.86 8.32 13.40
CA PRO A 62 10.63 9.30 14.16
C PRO A 62 10.60 10.69 13.52
N GLY A 63 10.54 11.73 14.37
CA GLY A 63 10.50 13.13 13.94
C GLY A 63 9.11 13.72 14.10
N ASP A 64 8.91 14.91 13.53
CA ASP A 64 7.65 15.65 13.60
C ASP A 64 6.83 15.59 12.31
N GLY A 65 7.39 15.02 11.24
CA GLY A 65 6.70 14.78 9.97
C GLY A 65 6.48 16.03 9.12
N ALA A 66 6.82 17.20 9.61
CA ALA A 66 6.64 18.44 8.86
C ALA A 66 7.84 18.72 7.96
N SER A 67 7.57 19.39 6.84
CA SER A 67 8.62 19.96 5.98
C SER A 67 9.30 21.21 6.56
N GLY A 68 8.72 21.74 7.65
CA GLY A 68 9.29 22.78 8.50
C GLY A 68 9.69 22.19 9.85
N ARG A 69 9.34 22.89 10.94
CA ARG A 69 9.48 22.38 12.30
C ARG A 69 8.20 22.63 13.08
N LEU A 70 7.57 21.55 13.55
CA LEU A 70 6.42 21.63 14.47
C LEU A 70 6.86 21.57 15.92
N THR A 71 7.97 20.88 16.21
CA THR A 71 8.47 20.71 17.57
C THR A 71 9.98 20.59 17.62
N ASN A 72 10.58 21.04 18.72
CA ASN A 72 12.01 20.86 19.02
C ASN A 72 12.28 19.56 19.81
N ASP A 73 11.24 18.80 20.17
CA ASP A 73 11.39 17.54 20.88
C ASP A 73 11.92 16.44 19.94
N THR A 74 13.17 16.03 20.18
CA THR A 74 13.87 15.01 19.38
C THR A 74 13.33 13.59 19.63
N SER A 75 12.53 13.41 20.67
CA SER A 75 11.81 12.16 20.97
C SER A 75 10.42 12.10 20.32
N SER A 76 9.99 13.17 19.66
CA SER A 76 8.71 13.20 18.95
C SER A 76 8.67 12.17 17.82
N THR A 77 7.46 11.66 17.62
CA THR A 77 7.12 10.72 16.56
C THR A 77 5.84 11.18 15.88
N TYR A 78 5.59 10.73 14.66
CA TYR A 78 4.40 11.13 13.93
C TYR A 78 3.80 10.01 13.10
N ILE A 79 2.53 10.16 12.74
CA ILE A 79 1.88 9.41 11.65
C ILE A 79 1.32 10.44 10.69
N ALA A 80 1.68 10.37 9.40
CA ALA A 80 1.03 11.21 8.39
C ALA A 80 -0.46 10.86 8.29
N ALA A 81 -1.31 11.87 8.31
CA ALA A 81 -2.76 11.67 8.37
C ALA A 81 -3.29 10.94 7.13
N SER A 82 -2.61 11.04 5.98
CA SER A 82 -2.94 10.27 4.78
C SER A 82 -2.98 8.76 5.01
N TYR A 83 -2.08 8.19 5.81
CA TYR A 83 -2.13 6.75 6.14
C TYR A 83 -3.37 6.39 6.98
N VAL A 84 -3.81 7.29 7.87
CA VAL A 84 -5.03 7.12 8.67
C VAL A 84 -6.25 7.18 7.76
N LYS A 85 -6.36 8.24 6.95
CA LYS A 85 -7.44 8.44 5.97
C LYS A 85 -7.53 7.27 4.98
N PHE A 86 -6.37 6.74 4.56
CA PHE A 86 -6.28 5.57 3.69
C PHE A 86 -6.87 4.30 4.32
N ALA A 87 -6.53 4.00 5.58
CA ALA A 87 -7.14 2.87 6.28
C ALA A 87 -8.65 3.06 6.50
N GLU A 88 -9.09 4.28 6.83
CA GLU A 88 -10.49 4.61 7.05
C GLU A 88 -11.34 4.55 5.77
N ALA A 89 -10.77 4.97 4.63
CA ALA A 89 -11.42 4.88 3.31
C ALA A 89 -11.70 3.43 2.89
N GLY A 90 -10.95 2.44 3.41
CA GLY A 90 -11.23 1.02 3.23
C GLY A 90 -12.27 0.45 4.22
N GLY A 91 -12.69 1.25 5.21
CA GLY A 91 -13.65 0.89 6.24
C GLY A 91 -13.05 0.24 7.49
N ALA A 92 -11.84 0.64 7.89
CA ALA A 92 -11.22 0.22 9.16
C ALA A 92 -11.13 1.39 10.16
N ARG A 93 -10.93 1.06 11.43
CA ARG A 93 -10.49 2.03 12.45
C ARG A 93 -9.00 1.91 12.69
N VAL A 94 -8.36 2.95 13.22
CA VAL A 94 -6.90 2.96 13.40
C VAL A 94 -6.50 3.02 14.88
N ILE A 95 -5.49 2.25 15.25
CA ILE A 95 -4.73 2.41 16.51
C ILE A 95 -3.30 2.85 16.16
N PRO A 96 -2.80 3.97 16.71
CA PRO A 96 -1.40 4.35 16.55
C PRO A 96 -0.49 3.43 17.39
N LEU A 97 0.47 2.81 16.72
CA LEU A 97 1.56 2.06 17.34
C LEU A 97 2.75 3.01 17.48
N ILE A 98 3.05 3.47 18.69
CA ILE A 98 4.06 4.53 18.89
C ILE A 98 5.43 3.86 19.06
N TYR A 99 6.34 4.04 18.11
CA TYR A 99 7.54 3.20 18.02
C TYR A 99 8.46 3.31 19.25
N ASN A 100 8.45 4.44 19.95
CA ASN A 100 9.29 4.69 21.12
C ASN A 100 8.52 4.69 22.45
N GLU A 101 7.29 4.17 22.47
CA GLU A 101 6.60 3.88 23.73
C GLU A 101 7.17 2.60 24.39
N PRO A 102 6.94 2.37 25.69
CA PRO A 102 7.37 1.14 26.35
C PRO A 102 6.87 -0.09 25.58
N GLU A 103 7.77 -1.03 25.28
CA GLU A 103 7.48 -2.22 24.45
C GLU A 103 6.25 -3.00 24.94
N ARG A 104 6.07 -3.11 26.25
CA ARG A 104 4.88 -3.73 26.85
C ARG A 104 3.57 -3.09 26.36
N LEU A 105 3.51 -1.76 26.28
CA LEU A 105 2.31 -1.04 25.83
C LEU A 105 2.12 -1.19 24.32
N LEU A 106 3.22 -1.09 23.55
CA LEU A 106 3.21 -1.29 22.11
C LEU A 106 2.67 -2.68 21.73
N PHE A 107 3.16 -3.73 22.38
CA PHE A 107 2.69 -5.09 22.12
C PHE A 107 1.27 -5.32 22.62
N GLN A 108 0.85 -4.74 23.74
CA GLN A 108 -0.56 -4.74 24.14
C GLN A 108 -1.48 -4.11 23.10
N LYS A 109 -1.06 -3.04 22.44
CA LYS A 109 -1.82 -2.46 21.30
C LYS A 109 -1.81 -3.36 20.08
N LEU A 110 -0.71 -4.06 19.82
CA LEU A 110 -0.61 -5.02 18.72
C LEU A 110 -1.61 -6.18 18.87
N GLU A 111 -1.93 -6.60 20.10
CA GLU A 111 -3.00 -7.57 20.37
C GLU A 111 -4.41 -7.05 20.01
N LEU A 112 -4.58 -5.74 19.82
CA LEU A 112 -5.86 -5.10 19.52
C LEU A 112 -6.10 -4.88 18.03
N VAL A 113 -5.19 -5.29 17.15
CA VAL A 113 -5.28 -5.00 15.71
C VAL A 113 -5.52 -6.24 14.87
N ASN A 114 -6.11 -6.02 13.70
CA ASN A 114 -6.44 -6.99 12.67
C ASN A 114 -5.56 -6.87 11.43
N GLY A 115 -4.70 -5.86 11.36
CA GLY A 115 -3.75 -5.60 10.28
C GLY A 115 -2.71 -4.58 10.74
N VAL A 116 -1.53 -4.56 10.13
CA VAL A 116 -0.48 -3.58 10.45
C VAL A 116 0.03 -2.90 9.19
N ILE A 117 0.16 -1.58 9.27
CA ILE A 117 0.82 -0.73 8.29
C ILE A 117 2.15 -0.25 8.86
N PHE A 118 3.23 -0.53 8.13
CA PHE A 118 4.49 0.17 8.27
C PHE A 118 4.52 1.32 7.27
N THR A 119 4.50 2.55 7.77
CA THR A 119 4.42 3.78 6.96
C THR A 119 5.72 4.05 6.23
N GLY A 120 5.68 4.88 5.19
CA GLY A 120 6.87 5.46 4.56
C GLY A 120 7.62 6.48 5.43
N GLY A 121 8.77 6.96 4.96
CA GLY A 121 9.51 8.07 5.60
C GLY A 121 11.04 7.98 5.58
N TRP A 122 11.69 8.77 6.45
CA TRP A 122 13.14 8.89 6.57
C TRP A 122 13.64 8.62 8.00
N ALA A 123 13.70 7.35 8.42
CA ALA A 123 14.35 7.00 9.69
C ALA A 123 15.85 6.80 9.50
N LYS A 124 16.62 7.43 10.39
CA LYS A 124 18.04 7.11 10.61
C LYS A 124 18.29 6.38 11.94
N LYS A 125 17.29 6.33 12.83
CA LYS A 125 17.40 5.80 14.19
C LYS A 125 17.34 4.26 14.19
N TYR A 126 18.37 3.61 14.73
CA TYR A 126 18.43 2.15 14.87
C TYR A 126 17.24 1.59 15.65
N GLN A 127 16.85 2.26 16.75
CA GLN A 127 15.70 1.87 17.57
C GLN A 127 14.39 1.70 16.77
N TYR A 128 14.15 2.53 15.74
CA TYR A 128 12.97 2.38 14.89
C TYR A 128 13.00 1.03 14.16
N PHE A 129 14.13 0.70 13.54
CA PHE A 129 14.31 -0.57 12.83
C PHE A 129 14.21 -1.77 13.78
N ASP A 130 14.75 -1.65 15.01
CA ASP A 130 14.66 -2.72 16.01
C ASP A 130 13.22 -2.99 16.43
N ILE A 131 12.43 -1.95 16.69
CA ILE A 131 11.02 -2.10 17.05
C ILE A 131 10.22 -2.71 15.90
N VAL A 132 10.50 -2.26 14.68
CA VAL A 132 9.86 -2.84 13.52
C VAL A 132 10.19 -4.34 13.36
N LYS A 133 11.47 -4.74 13.55
CA LYS A 133 11.89 -6.16 13.57
C LYS A 133 11.12 -6.94 14.64
N LYS A 134 11.00 -6.38 15.86
CA LYS A 134 10.26 -7.04 16.95
C LYS A 134 8.77 -7.21 16.64
N ILE A 135 8.10 -6.19 16.10
CA ILE A 135 6.70 -6.29 15.67
C ILE A 135 6.55 -7.38 14.60
N PHE A 136 7.42 -7.37 13.59
CA PHE A 136 7.42 -8.39 12.54
C PHE A 136 7.57 -9.79 13.14
N ASN A 137 8.54 -10.01 14.03
CA ASN A 137 8.77 -11.30 14.67
C ASN A 137 7.56 -11.77 15.50
N VAL A 138 6.90 -10.86 16.21
CA VAL A 138 5.67 -11.17 16.96
C VAL A 138 4.54 -11.58 16.03
N LEU A 139 4.32 -10.85 14.93
CA LEU A 139 3.25 -11.14 13.96
C LEU A 139 3.46 -12.47 13.23
N PHE A 140 4.72 -12.88 13.03
CA PHE A 140 5.09 -14.17 12.44
C PHE A 140 5.16 -15.34 13.43
N GLY A 141 4.96 -15.08 14.72
CA GLY A 141 4.99 -16.14 15.73
C GLY A 141 6.39 -16.65 16.10
N PHE A 142 7.46 -15.89 15.85
CA PHE A 142 8.83 -16.25 16.27
C PHE A 142 9.09 -16.11 17.77
N VAL A 143 8.04 -16.09 18.60
CA VAL A 143 8.18 -15.86 20.03
C VAL A 143 8.53 -17.15 20.77
N LEU A 144 8.01 -18.33 20.39
CA LEU A 144 8.40 -19.63 20.97
C LEU A 144 8.08 -20.82 20.03
N PRO A 145 8.94 -21.87 19.93
CA PRO A 145 8.59 -23.11 19.24
C PRO A 145 7.43 -23.81 19.97
N GLY A 146 6.37 -24.17 19.22
CA GLY A 146 5.20 -24.89 19.75
C GLY A 146 3.96 -24.04 20.03
N THR A 147 4.03 -22.70 19.94
CA THR A 147 2.85 -21.84 20.01
C THR A 147 2.37 -21.46 18.61
N PHE A 148 1.28 -22.08 18.14
CA PHE A 148 0.56 -21.66 16.94
C PHE A 148 -0.12 -20.31 17.24
N SER A 149 0.58 -19.22 16.97
CA SER A 149 0.10 -17.90 17.39
C SER A 149 -1.03 -17.42 16.49
N VAL A 150 -2.09 -16.88 17.11
CA VAL A 150 -3.31 -16.34 16.47
C VAL A 150 -2.97 -15.22 15.46
N TYR A 151 -1.74 -14.69 15.50
CA TYR A 151 -1.22 -13.62 14.65
C TYR A 151 -0.86 -14.01 13.21
N ASN A 152 -0.75 -15.30 12.86
CA ASN A 152 -0.41 -15.76 11.50
C ASN A 152 -1.44 -15.35 10.42
N THR A 153 -2.57 -14.75 10.82
CA THR A 153 -3.63 -14.25 9.94
C THR A 153 -3.72 -12.71 9.88
N ILE A 154 -2.84 -11.99 10.59
CA ILE A 154 -2.79 -10.52 10.54
C ILE A 154 -2.01 -10.11 9.29
N PRO A 155 -2.65 -9.46 8.30
CA PRO A 155 -1.93 -8.95 7.16
C PRO A 155 -1.00 -7.79 7.52
N ILE A 156 0.15 -7.78 6.85
CA ILE A 156 1.17 -6.74 6.99
C ILE A 156 1.31 -6.01 5.66
N PHE A 157 1.26 -4.68 5.74
CA PHE A 157 1.41 -3.80 4.60
C PHE A 157 2.64 -2.93 4.80
N PHE A 158 3.58 -3.04 3.86
CA PHE A 158 4.75 -2.18 3.81
C PHE A 158 4.52 -1.10 2.77
N MET A 159 4.44 0.15 3.22
CA MET A 159 4.49 1.32 2.34
C MET A 159 5.86 1.96 2.53
N LEU A 160 6.65 2.03 1.46
CA LEU A 160 8.11 2.05 1.57
C LEU A 160 8.72 3.26 2.29
N LEU A 161 9.76 2.94 3.05
CA LEU A 161 10.67 3.82 3.79
C LEU A 161 12.04 3.90 3.12
N HIS A 162 12.64 5.07 3.06
CA HIS A 162 13.96 5.27 2.43
C HIS A 162 15.07 4.44 3.08
N ARG A 163 15.83 3.75 2.21
CA ARG A 163 17.16 3.14 2.38
C ARG A 163 17.37 1.98 3.36
N LYS A 164 16.87 2.00 4.60
CA LYS A 164 17.32 1.01 5.62
C LYS A 164 16.29 -0.08 5.95
N LEU A 165 14.99 0.19 5.80
CA LEU A 165 13.96 -0.72 6.30
C LEU A 165 13.96 -2.06 5.54
N TRP A 166 14.04 -2.05 4.21
CA TRP A 166 13.99 -3.29 3.41
C TRP A 166 15.16 -4.22 3.69
N ARG A 167 16.38 -3.68 3.79
CA ARG A 167 17.56 -4.46 4.16
C ARG A 167 17.40 -5.03 5.57
N GLU A 168 17.22 -4.15 6.56
CA GLU A 168 17.25 -4.54 7.96
C GLU A 168 16.07 -5.42 8.36
N MET A 169 14.86 -5.18 7.84
CA MET A 169 13.72 -6.00 8.20
C MET A 169 13.62 -7.27 7.38
N MET A 170 13.48 -7.12 6.06
CA MET A 170 13.05 -8.21 5.20
C MET A 170 14.19 -9.21 5.12
N LEU A 171 15.42 -8.76 4.85
CA LEU A 171 16.53 -9.71 4.75
C LEU A 171 16.86 -10.34 6.09
N GLU A 172 17.10 -9.57 7.16
CA GLU A 172 17.53 -10.18 8.44
C GLU A 172 16.42 -11.02 9.09
N SER A 173 15.15 -10.57 9.09
CA SER A 173 14.08 -11.33 9.74
C SER A 173 13.66 -12.55 8.93
N ILE A 174 13.64 -12.46 7.59
CA ILE A 174 13.42 -13.62 6.71
C ILE A 174 14.63 -14.55 6.77
N PHE A 175 15.86 -14.03 6.85
CA PHE A 175 17.06 -14.82 6.98
C PHE A 175 17.11 -15.57 8.31
N GLN A 176 16.78 -14.91 9.43
CA GLN A 176 16.63 -15.55 10.73
C GLN A 176 15.60 -16.69 10.66
N TYR A 177 14.48 -16.48 9.94
CA TYR A 177 13.50 -17.55 9.72
C TYR A 177 14.03 -18.68 8.84
N MET A 178 14.66 -18.37 7.71
CA MET A 178 15.22 -19.38 6.80
C MET A 178 16.32 -20.18 7.49
N ALA A 179 17.17 -19.54 8.29
CA ALA A 179 18.20 -20.19 9.11
C ALA A 179 17.59 -21.08 10.21
N PHE A 180 16.43 -20.73 10.74
CA PHE A 180 15.71 -21.55 11.72
C PHE A 180 14.91 -22.70 11.07
N ALA A 181 14.42 -22.50 9.85
CA ALA A 181 13.58 -23.44 9.11
C ALA A 181 14.38 -24.40 8.20
N SER A 182 15.69 -24.22 8.06
CA SER A 182 16.55 -25.07 7.22
C SER A 182 17.78 -25.56 7.98
N ASP A 183 18.18 -26.78 7.65
CA ASP A 183 19.38 -27.42 8.17
C ASP A 183 20.64 -26.68 7.68
N SER A 184 21.20 -25.85 8.57
CA SER A 184 22.61 -25.39 8.74
C SER A 184 23.44 -24.88 7.54
N SER A 185 23.01 -25.02 6.29
CA SER A 185 23.78 -24.72 5.07
C SER A 185 23.46 -23.37 4.44
N LEU A 186 22.29 -22.78 4.73
CA LEU A 186 21.94 -21.41 4.29
C LEU A 186 22.56 -20.31 5.17
N CYS A 187 23.16 -20.69 6.31
CA CYS A 187 23.71 -19.78 7.32
C CYS A 187 24.98 -19.05 6.85
N GLN A 188 25.64 -19.49 5.77
CA GLN A 188 26.86 -18.88 5.21
C GLN A 188 26.61 -17.82 4.12
N LEU A 189 25.37 -17.57 3.71
CA LEU A 189 25.04 -16.55 2.69
C LEU A 189 24.94 -15.11 3.24
N SER A 190 25.50 -14.85 4.43
CA SER A 190 25.47 -13.58 5.15
C SER A 190 26.36 -12.47 4.57
N LEU A 191 26.66 -12.50 3.27
CA LEU A 191 27.56 -11.54 2.62
C LEU A 191 27.01 -11.02 1.28
N VAL A 192 25.68 -10.92 1.16
CA VAL A 192 25.11 -10.26 -0.02
C VAL A 192 25.27 -8.74 0.14
N ARG A 193 26.03 -8.18 -0.80
CA ARG A 193 26.33 -6.76 -1.09
C ARG A 193 25.12 -5.84 -0.91
N ASP A 194 25.34 -4.52 -0.83
CA ASP A 194 24.26 -3.52 -0.81
C ASP A 194 23.30 -3.75 -1.99
N ILE A 195 22.19 -4.46 -1.76
CA ILE A 195 21.24 -4.87 -2.81
C ILE A 195 20.39 -3.70 -3.29
N LEU A 196 20.39 -2.62 -2.50
CA LEU A 196 19.69 -1.39 -2.80
C LEU A 196 20.57 -0.54 -3.71
N GLU A 197 19.96 -0.09 -4.79
CA GLU A 197 20.60 0.81 -5.73
C GLU A 197 19.90 2.16 -5.70
N ARG A 198 20.60 3.20 -6.16
CA ARG A 198 20.00 4.52 -6.32
C ARG A 198 19.12 4.54 -7.59
N PHE A 199 17.99 5.22 -7.48
CA PHE A 199 17.02 5.49 -8.55
C PHE A 199 16.55 6.94 -8.49
N ASP A 200 16.12 7.45 -9.63
CA ASP A 200 15.61 8.82 -9.79
C ASP A 200 14.07 8.82 -9.78
N ALA A 201 13.51 8.80 -8.56
CA ALA A 201 12.09 8.62 -8.31
C ALA A 201 11.61 9.34 -7.02
N GLU A 202 12.27 10.44 -6.63
CA GLU A 202 12.02 11.12 -5.34
C GLU A 202 10.71 11.93 -5.32
N ASP A 203 10.22 12.40 -6.48
CA ASP A 203 8.97 13.14 -6.61
C ASP A 203 8.36 12.94 -8.02
N ASN A 204 7.95 11.70 -8.33
CA ASN A 204 7.57 11.33 -9.69
C ASN A 204 6.25 10.53 -9.72
N ALA A 205 5.27 10.98 -10.51
CA ALA A 205 4.11 10.17 -10.86
C ALA A 205 4.47 9.20 -11.99
N SER A 206 4.18 7.92 -11.80
CA SER A 206 4.58 6.89 -12.75
C SER A 206 3.49 5.84 -12.98
N SER A 207 3.74 4.97 -13.96
CA SER A 207 2.93 3.79 -14.28
C SER A 207 3.55 2.53 -13.65
N LEU A 208 2.74 1.48 -13.49
CA LEU A 208 3.17 0.18 -12.99
C LEU A 208 3.24 -0.82 -14.14
N GLN A 209 4.40 -1.46 -14.29
CA GLN A 209 4.60 -2.50 -15.30
C GLN A 209 4.40 -3.87 -14.65
N PHE A 210 3.41 -4.63 -15.08
CA PHE A 210 3.19 -5.99 -14.60
C PHE A 210 4.29 -6.92 -15.12
N VAL A 211 4.82 -7.80 -14.26
CA VAL A 211 5.78 -8.80 -14.74
C VAL A 211 5.09 -9.83 -15.61
N GLU A 212 5.80 -10.36 -16.60
CA GLU A 212 5.25 -11.31 -17.55
C GLU A 212 4.69 -12.56 -16.84
N ASN A 213 3.50 -13.01 -17.26
CA ASN A 213 2.80 -14.18 -16.71
C ASN A 213 2.46 -14.09 -15.20
N VAL A 214 2.43 -12.89 -14.63
CA VAL A 214 2.07 -12.71 -13.22
C VAL A 214 0.63 -13.13 -12.94
N ASN A 215 0.42 -13.90 -11.87
CA ASN A 215 -0.92 -14.18 -11.39
C ASN A 215 -1.38 -13.07 -10.44
N ILE A 216 -2.30 -12.22 -10.90
CA ILE A 216 -2.85 -11.15 -10.07
C ILE A 216 -3.93 -11.64 -9.09
N GLN A 217 -4.38 -12.90 -9.16
CA GLN A 217 -5.37 -13.45 -8.23
C GLN A 217 -4.88 -13.40 -6.78
N GLY A 218 -5.75 -12.94 -5.89
CA GLY A 218 -5.46 -12.72 -4.48
C GLY A 218 -4.44 -11.61 -4.24
N THR A 219 -4.15 -10.76 -5.21
CA THR A 219 -3.36 -9.52 -5.04
C THR A 219 -4.29 -8.31 -5.02
N LEU A 220 -3.73 -7.14 -4.73
CA LEU A 220 -4.40 -5.85 -4.90
C LEU A 220 -5.10 -5.73 -6.27
N PHE A 221 -4.39 -6.12 -7.32
CA PHE A 221 -4.77 -5.86 -8.70
C PHE A 221 -5.96 -6.71 -9.17
N GLN A 222 -6.30 -7.81 -8.48
CA GLN A 222 -7.53 -8.56 -8.77
C GLN A 222 -8.79 -7.69 -8.64
N ARG A 223 -8.74 -6.65 -7.79
CA ARG A 223 -9.89 -5.78 -7.51
C ARG A 223 -10.09 -4.67 -8.55
N PHE A 224 -9.14 -4.50 -9.46
CA PHE A 224 -9.13 -3.36 -10.37
C PHE A 224 -9.96 -3.72 -11.60
N PRO A 225 -10.86 -2.83 -12.06
CA PRO A 225 -11.54 -3.00 -13.33
C PRO A 225 -10.52 -3.18 -14.47
N PRO A 226 -10.83 -3.98 -15.52
CA PRO A 226 -9.91 -4.21 -16.63
C PRO A 226 -9.36 -2.92 -17.28
N GLU A 227 -10.21 -1.90 -17.43
CA GLU A 227 -9.79 -0.60 -17.95
C GLU A 227 -8.78 0.11 -17.04
N LEU A 228 -8.99 0.08 -15.72
CA LEU A 228 -8.06 0.66 -14.76
C LEU A 228 -6.73 -0.11 -14.72
N LEU A 229 -6.75 -1.45 -14.87
CA LEU A 229 -5.54 -2.26 -15.00
C LEU A 229 -4.71 -1.89 -16.24
N LYS A 230 -5.39 -1.64 -17.37
CA LYS A 230 -4.73 -1.17 -18.58
C LYS A 230 -4.08 0.19 -18.36
N LYS A 231 -4.84 1.16 -17.82
CA LYS A 231 -4.35 2.50 -17.51
C LYS A 231 -3.21 2.49 -16.50
N LEU A 232 -3.21 1.60 -15.52
CA LEU A 232 -2.08 1.46 -14.59
C LEU A 232 -0.74 1.22 -15.31
N SER A 233 -0.75 0.60 -16.48
CA SER A 233 0.46 0.31 -17.26
C SER A 233 0.87 1.44 -18.21
N THR A 234 -0.04 2.36 -18.53
CA THR A 234 0.18 3.43 -19.52
C THR A 234 0.22 4.83 -18.91
N ASP A 235 -0.59 5.07 -17.88
CA ASP A 235 -0.85 6.37 -17.31
C ASP A 235 -0.09 6.52 -15.98
N CYS A 236 0.32 7.75 -15.66
CA CYS A 236 1.03 8.06 -14.42
C CYS A 236 0.07 8.15 -13.23
N LEU A 237 -0.34 6.99 -12.70
CA LEU A 237 -1.37 6.88 -11.66
C LEU A 237 -0.84 6.60 -10.25
N VAL A 238 0.46 6.33 -10.09
CA VAL A 238 1.06 6.05 -8.77
C VAL A 238 2.15 7.03 -8.39
N MET A 239 2.15 7.48 -7.13
CA MET A 239 3.16 8.40 -6.62
C MET A 239 4.42 7.67 -6.15
N GLN A 240 5.56 7.99 -6.75
CA GLN A 240 6.89 7.56 -6.30
C GLN A 240 7.52 8.66 -5.45
N LYS A 241 8.09 8.27 -4.30
CA LYS A 241 8.76 9.18 -3.38
C LYS A 241 10.01 8.55 -2.77
N HIS A 242 10.89 7.97 -3.59
CA HIS A 242 12.04 7.19 -3.13
C HIS A 242 13.34 7.46 -3.90
N LYS A 243 14.48 7.22 -3.25
CA LYS A 243 15.83 7.30 -3.88
C LYS A 243 16.48 5.95 -4.09
N TYR A 244 15.89 4.91 -3.50
CA TYR A 244 16.50 3.61 -3.38
C TYR A 244 15.44 2.56 -3.65
N GLY A 245 15.82 1.54 -4.41
CA GLY A 245 14.98 0.40 -4.73
C GLY A 245 15.85 -0.82 -5.00
N ILE A 246 15.20 -1.93 -5.39
CA ILE A 246 15.88 -3.18 -5.74
C ILE A 246 15.58 -3.46 -7.21
N THR A 247 16.61 -3.73 -8.02
CA THR A 247 16.41 -4.17 -9.40
C THR A 247 15.78 -5.57 -9.42
N PRO A 248 14.97 -5.92 -10.44
CA PRO A 248 14.44 -7.28 -10.56
C PRO A 248 15.53 -8.36 -10.57
N ALA A 249 16.70 -8.07 -11.13
CA ALA A 249 17.86 -8.95 -11.13
C ALA A 249 18.40 -9.20 -9.71
N ASN A 250 18.67 -8.15 -8.93
CA ASN A 250 19.14 -8.31 -7.55
C ASN A 250 18.10 -9.00 -6.66
N PHE A 251 16.81 -8.70 -6.87
CA PHE A 251 15.74 -9.35 -6.13
C PHE A 251 15.70 -10.86 -6.38
N ARG A 252 15.73 -11.28 -7.66
CA ARG A 252 15.70 -12.70 -8.03
C ARG A 252 16.99 -13.42 -7.64
N GLY A 253 18.13 -12.73 -7.75
CA GLY A 253 19.44 -13.24 -7.36
C GLY A 253 19.66 -13.39 -5.85
N ASN A 254 18.76 -12.84 -5.02
CA ASN A 254 18.79 -13.02 -3.57
C ASN A 254 17.83 -14.15 -3.15
N PRO A 255 18.32 -15.32 -2.69
CA PRO A 255 17.48 -16.47 -2.35
C PRO A 255 16.48 -16.19 -1.22
N ALA A 256 16.82 -15.32 -0.25
CA ALA A 256 15.90 -14.99 0.85
C ALA A 256 14.69 -14.19 0.34
N LEU A 257 14.90 -13.24 -0.58
CA LEU A 257 13.81 -12.46 -1.19
C LEU A 257 13.00 -13.31 -2.18
N SER A 258 13.67 -13.97 -3.11
CA SER A 258 13.00 -14.69 -4.20
C SER A 258 12.27 -15.96 -3.73
N SER A 259 12.67 -16.56 -2.61
CA SER A 259 11.93 -17.68 -2.00
C SER A 259 10.70 -17.21 -1.22
N PHE A 260 10.75 -16.02 -0.61
CA PHE A 260 9.70 -15.52 0.27
C PHE A 260 8.62 -14.71 -0.46
N PHE A 261 9.04 -13.88 -1.42
CA PHE A 261 8.20 -12.95 -2.16
C PHE A 261 8.12 -13.29 -3.65
N GLU A 262 7.03 -12.87 -4.25
CA GLU A 262 6.82 -12.79 -5.69
C GLU A 262 6.77 -11.31 -6.10
N ILE A 263 7.46 -10.96 -7.19
CA ILE A 263 7.37 -9.63 -7.79
C ILE A 263 6.07 -9.57 -8.58
N ILE A 264 5.24 -8.55 -8.33
CA ILE A 264 3.97 -8.36 -9.04
C ILE A 264 4.11 -7.28 -10.12
N THR A 265 4.66 -6.13 -9.73
CA THR A 265 4.92 -5.03 -10.65
C THR A 265 6.33 -4.48 -10.48
N THR A 266 6.85 -3.90 -11.55
CA THR A 266 8.03 -3.03 -11.58
C THR A 266 7.61 -1.61 -11.93
N CYS A 267 8.56 -0.69 -11.82
CA CYS A 267 8.44 0.69 -12.27
C CYS A 267 9.77 1.11 -12.88
N VAL A 268 9.73 2.12 -13.74
CA VAL A 268 10.91 2.71 -14.37
C VAL A 268 11.14 4.09 -13.77
N ASP A 269 12.39 4.42 -13.44
CA ASP A 269 12.78 5.74 -12.95
C ASP A 269 13.01 6.73 -14.11
N GLU A 270 13.30 8.01 -13.80
CA GLU A 270 13.48 9.04 -14.83
C GLU A 270 14.68 8.78 -15.77
N ASN A 271 15.62 7.93 -15.35
CA ASN A 271 16.79 7.52 -16.13
C ASN A 271 16.58 6.17 -16.84
N SER A 272 15.33 5.74 -17.03
CA SER A 272 14.97 4.47 -17.66
C SER A 272 15.44 3.22 -16.91
N LYS A 273 15.73 3.34 -15.62
CA LYS A 273 16.19 2.23 -14.77
C LYS A 273 15.00 1.55 -14.09
N THR A 274 14.92 0.23 -14.21
CA THR A 274 13.80 -0.56 -13.67
C THR A 274 14.05 -1.01 -12.23
N TYR A 275 13.05 -0.86 -11.36
CA TYR A 275 13.02 -1.38 -9.99
C TYR A 275 11.73 -2.13 -9.67
N VAL A 276 11.79 -3.00 -8.67
CA VAL A 276 10.62 -3.70 -8.10
C VAL A 276 9.70 -2.68 -7.42
N SER A 277 8.42 -2.65 -7.80
CA SER A 277 7.46 -1.67 -7.29
C SER A 277 6.37 -2.27 -6.40
N THR A 278 5.94 -3.50 -6.66
CA THR A 278 4.98 -4.22 -5.79
C THR A 278 5.42 -5.67 -5.61
N VAL A 279 5.38 -6.17 -4.38
CA VAL A 279 5.61 -7.59 -4.06
C VAL A 279 4.49 -8.15 -3.20
N LYS A 280 4.32 -9.46 -3.27
CA LYS A 280 3.44 -10.23 -2.38
C LYS A 280 4.20 -11.42 -1.81
N ALA A 281 4.02 -11.72 -0.52
CA ALA A 281 4.59 -12.92 0.06
C ALA A 281 3.86 -14.17 -0.44
N LYS A 282 4.61 -15.24 -0.73
CA LYS A 282 4.05 -16.46 -1.32
C LYS A 282 3.13 -17.22 -0.37
N ARG A 283 3.41 -17.18 0.93
CA ARG A 283 2.71 -17.97 1.97
C ARG A 283 2.02 -17.14 3.05
N TYR A 284 2.24 -15.83 3.08
CA TYR A 284 1.78 -14.95 4.15
C TYR A 284 0.98 -13.79 3.57
N PRO A 285 0.02 -13.23 4.32
CA PRO A 285 -0.80 -12.09 3.86
C PRO A 285 0.01 -10.78 3.93
N ILE A 286 1.12 -10.71 3.20
CA ILE A 286 2.06 -9.59 3.25
C ILE A 286 2.19 -9.00 1.86
N THR A 287 1.94 -7.71 1.77
CA THR A 287 2.06 -6.95 0.53
C THR A 287 3.00 -5.78 0.77
N GLY A 288 3.95 -5.58 -0.15
CA GLY A 288 4.88 -4.45 -0.12
C GLY A 288 4.71 -3.56 -1.34
N PHE A 289 4.61 -2.26 -1.12
CA PHE A 289 4.52 -1.22 -2.14
C PHE A 289 5.72 -0.28 -2.03
N GLN A 290 6.39 -0.04 -3.17
CA GLN A 290 7.43 0.98 -3.33
C GLN A 290 6.86 2.38 -3.54
N TRP A 291 5.67 2.43 -4.10
CA TRP A 291 4.89 3.62 -4.33
C TRP A 291 3.98 3.91 -3.13
N HIS A 292 3.38 5.10 -3.15
CA HIS A 292 2.56 5.65 -2.07
C HIS A 292 1.07 5.70 -2.44
N PRO A 293 0.30 4.61 -2.21
CA PRO A 293 -1.11 4.56 -2.57
C PRO A 293 -1.97 5.58 -1.81
N GLU A 294 -1.51 6.08 -0.67
CA GLU A 294 -2.27 7.03 0.15
C GLU A 294 -2.28 8.46 -0.43
N LYS A 295 -1.28 8.82 -1.24
CA LYS A 295 -1.03 10.22 -1.60
C LYS A 295 -2.06 10.80 -2.55
N ASN A 296 -2.47 10.02 -3.57
CA ASN A 296 -3.33 10.50 -4.64
C ASN A 296 -4.62 11.15 -4.12
N ALA A 297 -5.20 10.62 -3.03
CA ALA A 297 -6.45 11.15 -2.48
C ALA A 297 -6.27 12.14 -1.31
N PHE A 298 -5.10 12.17 -0.67
CA PHE A 298 -4.99 12.78 0.67
C PHE A 298 -3.80 13.73 0.87
N GLU A 299 -2.92 13.90 -0.11
CA GLU A 299 -1.74 14.78 0.01
C GLU A 299 -1.63 15.73 -1.19
N TRP A 300 -1.52 17.04 -0.94
CA TRP A 300 -1.49 18.09 -1.95
C TRP A 300 -0.16 18.85 -1.99
N GLY A 301 0.81 18.44 -1.18
CA GLY A 301 2.12 19.10 -1.08
C GLY A 301 3.04 18.96 -2.29
N SER A 302 2.64 18.35 -3.40
CA SER A 302 3.41 18.40 -4.65
C SER A 302 2.46 18.32 -5.85
N SER A 303 2.70 19.16 -6.86
CA SER A 303 2.00 19.11 -8.14
C SER A 303 2.25 17.81 -8.93
N GLN A 304 3.27 17.04 -8.54
CA GLN A 304 3.58 15.74 -9.15
C GLN A 304 2.67 14.62 -8.63
N ILE A 305 1.92 14.82 -7.55
CA ILE A 305 1.01 13.79 -7.03
C ILE A 305 -0.17 13.65 -8.00
N PRO A 306 -0.48 12.44 -8.51
CA PRO A 306 -1.56 12.27 -9.45
C PRO A 306 -2.91 12.34 -8.73
N HIS A 307 -3.78 13.26 -9.18
CA HIS A 307 -5.11 13.50 -8.63
C HIS A 307 -6.25 13.24 -9.64
N SER A 308 -5.98 12.55 -10.75
CA SER A 308 -7.02 12.16 -11.71
C SER A 308 -8.01 11.18 -11.07
N GLU A 309 -9.23 11.09 -11.62
CA GLU A 309 -10.23 10.14 -11.13
C GLU A 309 -9.70 8.70 -11.08
N ASP A 310 -8.96 8.27 -12.13
CA ASP A 310 -8.31 6.97 -12.16
C ASP A 310 -7.30 6.81 -11.01
N ALA A 311 -6.49 7.84 -10.72
CA ALA A 311 -5.52 7.81 -9.60
C ALA A 311 -6.22 7.72 -8.24
N ILE A 312 -7.37 8.37 -8.08
CA ILE A 312 -8.22 8.24 -6.88
C ILE A 312 -8.79 6.82 -6.77
N GLN A 313 -9.23 6.22 -7.88
CA GLN A 313 -9.69 4.83 -7.88
C GLN A 313 -8.56 3.87 -7.48
N VAL A 314 -7.31 4.10 -7.92
CA VAL A 314 -6.14 3.31 -7.46
C VAL A 314 -6.04 3.33 -5.94
N THR A 315 -6.11 4.51 -5.31
CA THR A 315 -6.10 4.65 -3.84
C THR A 315 -7.26 3.91 -3.19
N GLN A 316 -8.48 4.08 -3.70
CA GLN A 316 -9.66 3.46 -3.12
C GLN A 316 -9.61 1.92 -3.19
N HIS A 317 -9.17 1.36 -4.32
CA HIS A 317 -9.00 -0.08 -4.46
C HIS A 317 -7.87 -0.61 -3.56
N ALA A 318 -6.78 0.15 -3.39
CA ALA A 318 -5.70 -0.17 -2.45
C ALA A 318 -6.15 -0.19 -1.00
N ALA A 319 -6.89 0.82 -0.56
CA ALA A 319 -7.48 0.88 0.77
C ALA A 319 -8.44 -0.30 1.00
N SER A 320 -9.31 -0.56 0.02
CA SER A 320 -10.31 -1.63 0.10
C SER A 320 -9.68 -3.02 0.16
N TYR A 321 -8.61 -3.26 -0.62
CA TYR A 321 -7.83 -4.49 -0.56
C TYR A 321 -7.22 -4.70 0.83
N LEU A 322 -6.53 -3.68 1.34
CA LEU A 322 -5.85 -3.70 2.61
C LEU A 322 -6.81 -4.09 3.74
N VAL A 323 -7.93 -3.38 3.82
CA VAL A 323 -8.95 -3.65 4.85
C VAL A 323 -9.60 -5.01 4.63
N SER A 324 -9.79 -5.46 3.38
CA SER A 324 -10.37 -6.78 3.12
C SER A 324 -9.51 -7.94 3.62
N GLU A 325 -8.18 -7.82 3.56
CA GLU A 325 -7.29 -8.80 4.20
C GLU A 325 -7.43 -8.73 5.72
N ALA A 326 -7.55 -7.53 6.30
CA ALA A 326 -7.71 -7.37 7.75
C ALA A 326 -9.04 -7.98 8.25
N ARG A 327 -10.10 -7.98 7.42
CA ARG A 327 -11.37 -8.66 7.76
C ARG A 327 -11.21 -10.17 7.92
N LYS A 328 -10.20 -10.79 7.30
CA LYS A 328 -9.92 -12.24 7.41
C LYS A 328 -9.21 -12.61 8.71
N SER A 329 -8.63 -11.64 9.42
CA SER A 329 -8.02 -11.87 10.73
C SER A 329 -9.04 -12.43 11.71
N LYS A 330 -8.66 -13.47 12.46
CA LYS A 330 -9.50 -14.05 13.52
C LYS A 330 -9.46 -13.25 14.83
N ASN A 331 -8.63 -12.22 14.92
CA ASN A 331 -8.49 -11.44 16.15
C ASN A 331 -9.79 -10.66 16.46
N ARG A 332 -10.28 -10.76 17.71
CA ARG A 332 -11.52 -10.14 18.20
C ARG A 332 -11.26 -9.49 19.57
N PRO A 333 -10.59 -8.33 19.60
CA PRO A 333 -10.22 -7.67 20.85
C PRO A 333 -11.42 -7.08 21.60
N GLU A 334 -11.25 -6.91 22.91
CA GLU A 334 -12.26 -6.29 23.77
C GLU A 334 -12.57 -4.85 23.32
N SER A 335 -13.85 -4.56 23.09
CA SER A 335 -14.28 -3.27 22.52
C SER A 335 -13.83 -2.07 23.36
N LYS A 336 -13.84 -2.18 24.70
CA LYS A 336 -13.42 -1.09 25.59
C LYS A 336 -11.95 -0.73 25.40
N LYS A 337 -11.08 -1.74 25.30
CA LYS A 337 -9.63 -1.55 25.05
C LYS A 337 -9.38 -0.96 23.67
N VAL A 338 -10.13 -1.36 22.66
CA VAL A 338 -10.04 -0.75 21.32
C VAL A 338 -10.36 0.74 21.41
N LEU A 339 -11.52 1.11 21.97
CA LEU A 339 -11.99 2.50 22.04
C LEU A 339 -10.99 3.43 22.72
N SER A 340 -10.36 3.00 23.81
CA SER A 340 -9.36 3.79 24.54
C SER A 340 -8.02 3.96 23.81
N ASN A 341 -7.77 3.20 22.74
CA ASN A 341 -6.53 3.23 21.97
C ASN A 341 -6.71 3.75 20.54
N LEU A 342 -7.93 4.11 20.13
CA LEU A 342 -8.19 4.60 18.77
C LEU A 342 -7.48 5.94 18.49
N ILE A 343 -7.15 6.16 17.21
CA ILE A 343 -6.59 7.41 16.71
C ILE A 343 -7.49 8.62 16.99
N TYR A 344 -8.81 8.41 17.16
CA TYR A 344 -9.78 9.45 17.50
C TYR A 344 -9.53 10.12 18.85
N ASN A 345 -8.70 9.53 19.71
CA ASN A 345 -8.24 10.16 20.95
C ASN A 345 -7.11 11.19 20.73
N TYR A 346 -6.67 11.36 19.48
CA TYR A 346 -5.60 12.27 19.07
C TYR A 346 -6.14 13.29 18.05
N LYS A 347 -5.49 14.45 17.97
CA LYS A 347 -5.82 15.50 16.99
C LYS A 347 -4.68 15.63 15.98
N PRO A 348 -4.97 15.66 14.67
CA PRO A 348 -3.95 15.98 13.68
C PRO A 348 -3.57 17.46 13.78
N THR A 349 -2.35 17.76 13.35
CA THR A 349 -1.82 19.11 13.21
C THR A 349 -1.58 19.38 11.73
N TYR A 350 -2.10 20.49 11.23
CA TYR A 350 -1.84 20.95 9.87
C TYR A 350 -0.39 21.44 9.73
N CYS A 351 0.36 20.85 8.80
CA CYS A 351 1.76 21.16 8.52
C CYS A 351 2.07 21.41 7.03
N GLY A 352 1.04 21.47 6.18
CA GLY A 352 1.15 21.71 4.74
C GLY A 352 1.54 23.14 4.33
N TYR A 353 1.68 24.08 5.27
CA TYR A 353 2.01 25.50 4.96
C TYR A 353 3.27 25.71 4.11
N ALA A 354 4.21 24.76 4.15
CA ALA A 354 5.42 24.83 3.35
C ALA A 354 5.19 24.48 1.85
N GLY A 355 3.99 24.04 1.48
CA GLY A 355 3.68 23.58 0.12
C GLY A 355 4.49 22.34 -0.29
N ARG A 356 4.96 21.56 0.68
CA ARG A 356 5.74 20.34 0.50
C ARG A 356 5.58 19.39 1.69
N GLY A 357 5.77 18.09 1.45
CA GLY A 357 5.70 17.04 2.49
C GLY A 357 4.27 16.55 2.71
N TYR A 358 3.89 16.39 3.97
CA TYR A 358 2.53 15.98 4.35
C TYR A 358 1.68 17.20 4.71
N ASP A 359 0.38 17.14 4.40
CA ASP A 359 -0.57 18.20 4.74
C ASP A 359 -0.90 18.20 6.23
N GLU A 360 -1.18 17.03 6.79
CA GLU A 360 -1.51 16.84 8.20
C GLU A 360 -0.74 15.68 8.82
N VAL A 361 -0.35 15.82 10.07
CA VAL A 361 0.33 14.78 10.85
C VAL A 361 -0.28 14.65 12.23
N TYR A 362 -0.43 13.43 12.71
CA TYR A 362 -0.63 13.15 14.14
C TYR A 362 0.73 13.17 14.81
N LEU A 363 0.96 14.13 15.70
CA LEU A 363 2.20 14.26 16.45
C LEU A 363 2.06 13.61 17.83
N PHE A 364 3.00 12.72 18.17
CA PHE A 364 3.08 12.08 19.47
C PHE A 364 4.36 12.53 20.17
N THR A 365 4.20 13.32 21.22
CA THR A 365 5.30 13.76 22.10
C THR A 365 5.27 12.93 23.37
N GLN A 366 6.45 12.63 23.93
CA GLN A 366 6.45 12.09 25.29
C GLN A 366 5.97 13.18 26.25
N PRO A 367 5.15 12.85 27.27
CA PRO A 367 4.90 13.80 28.34
C PRO A 367 6.26 14.24 28.89
N ARG A 368 6.55 15.55 28.86
CA ARG A 368 7.71 16.07 29.59
C ARG A 368 7.55 15.56 31.02
N ALA A 369 8.51 14.76 31.49
CA ALA A 369 8.63 14.50 32.91
C ALA A 369 8.66 15.88 33.58
N ARG A 370 7.59 16.23 34.28
CA ARG A 370 7.59 17.38 35.17
C ARG A 370 8.50 16.95 36.31
N PHE A 371 9.78 17.31 36.21
CA PHE A 371 10.72 17.23 37.32
C PHE A 371 10.38 18.30 38.35
#